data_AF-A0A934AVR4-F1
#
_entry.id   AF-A0A934AVR4-F1
#
_cell.length_a   1.000
_cell.length_b   1.000
_cell.length_c   1.000
_cell.angle_alpha   90.00
_cell.angle_beta   90.00
_cell.angle_gamma   90.00
#
_symmetry.space_group_name_H-M   'P 1'
#
loop_
_entity.id
_entity.type
_entity.pdbx_description
1 polymer ?
#
loop_
_entity_poly.entity_id
_entity_poly.type
_entity_poly.pdbx_seq_one_letter_code
_entity_poly.pdbx_strand_id
1 'polypeptide(L)' 'MSGIEIYVKDEQEKAKLIKDYLAPDDIYLKALDALKQEMISQGVDLDTREGKKQFILAVRKLNARFGTELHKELP' A
#
# COMPACT_ATOMS: atom_id res chain seq x y z
N MET A 1 -27.26 -1.34 16.89
CA MET A 1 -26.19 -0.90 15.97
C MET A 1 -25.57 0.36 16.55
N SER A 2 -24.48 0.26 17.30
CA SER A 2 -23.75 1.45 17.75
C SER A 2 -22.56 1.67 16.81
N GLY A 3 -22.68 2.66 15.94
CA GLY A 3 -21.55 3.16 15.17
C GLY A 3 -20.60 3.88 16.12
N ILE A 4 -19.32 3.54 16.06
CA ILE A 4 -18.27 4.27 16.78
C ILE A 4 -18.06 5.57 16.01
N GLU A 5 -18.60 6.68 16.51
CA GLU A 5 -18.27 8.02 16.01
C GLU A 5 -16.90 8.43 16.58
N ILE A 6 -15.85 8.28 15.76
CA ILE A 6 -14.52 8.78 16.12
C ILE A 6 -14.50 10.30 15.87
N TYR A 7 -14.78 11.07 16.92
CA TYR A 7 -14.61 12.52 16.92
C TYR A 7 -13.12 12.87 16.97
N VAL A 8 -12.47 12.95 15.80
CA VAL A 8 -11.11 13.52 15.72
C VAL A 8 -11.25 15.04 15.69
N LYS A 9 -11.09 15.65 16.87
CA LYS A 9 -10.95 17.10 17.04
C LYS A 9 -9.53 17.46 16.62
N ASP A 10 -9.39 18.04 15.43
CA ASP A 10 -8.20 18.73 14.88
C ASP A 10 -7.73 18.11 13.55
N GLU A 11 -7.78 18.93 12.48
CA GLU A 11 -7.33 18.55 11.15
C GLU A 11 -5.82 18.21 11.14
N GLN A 12 -5.05 18.78 12.06
CA GLN A 12 -3.63 18.47 12.22
C GLN A 12 -3.40 17.06 12.78
N GLU A 13 -4.21 16.60 13.74
CA GLU A 13 -4.14 15.23 14.24
C GLU A 13 -4.58 14.21 13.19
N LYS A 14 -5.62 14.52 12.39
CA LYS A 14 -5.97 13.70 11.22
C LYS A 14 -4.84 13.65 10.21
N ALA A 15 -4.23 14.78 9.86
CA ALA A 15 -3.14 14.81 8.90
C ALA A 15 -1.91 14.06 9.41
N LYS A 16 -1.63 14.11 10.71
CA LYS A 16 -0.54 13.37 11.35
C LYS A 16 -0.82 11.88 11.42
N LEU A 17 -2.04 11.47 11.80
CA LEU A 17 -2.50 10.07 11.73
C LEU A 17 -2.43 9.54 10.29
N ILE A 18 -2.90 10.31 9.30
CA ILE A 18 -2.77 10.00 7.88
C ILE A 18 -1.30 9.84 7.53
N LYS A 19 -0.42 10.76 7.93
CA LYS A 19 1.00 10.69 7.59
C LYS A 19 1.71 9.51 8.25
N ASP A 20 1.36 9.18 9.49
CA ASP A 20 2.01 8.11 10.26
C ASP A 20 1.43 6.72 9.92
N TYR A 21 0.12 6.61 9.62
CA TYR A 21 -0.52 5.36 9.16
C TYR A 21 -0.40 5.11 7.65
N LEU A 22 -0.23 6.15 6.83
CA LEU A 22 -0.02 6.03 5.37
C LEU A 22 1.44 6.20 4.98
N ALA A 23 2.35 6.45 5.91
CA ALA A 23 3.76 6.22 5.66
C ALA A 23 3.89 4.74 5.28
N PRO A 24 4.29 4.43 4.03
CA PRO A 24 4.53 3.05 3.68
C PRO A 24 5.61 2.52 4.62
N ASP A 25 5.27 1.49 5.39
CA ASP A 25 6.23 0.79 6.24
C ASP A 25 7.45 0.40 5.39
N ASP A 26 8.64 0.45 5.95
CA ASP A 26 9.89 0.03 5.30
C ASP A 26 9.75 -1.38 4.70
N ILE A 27 8.91 -2.23 5.30
CA ILE A 27 8.55 -3.55 4.78
C ILE A 27 7.81 -3.44 3.44
N TYR A 28 6.81 -2.55 3.35
CA TYR A 28 6.04 -2.34 2.14
C TYR A 28 6.91 -1.72 1.02
N LEU A 29 7.80 -0.78 1.35
CA LEU A 29 8.75 -0.22 0.39
C LEU A 29 9.71 -1.28 -0.16
N LYS A 30 10.26 -2.14 0.70
CA LYS A 30 11.10 -3.27 0.26
C LYS A 30 10.33 -4.25 -0.63
N ALA A 31 9.07 -4.51 -0.30
CA ALA A 31 8.22 -5.38 -1.10
C ALA A 31 7.88 -4.77 -2.47
N LEU A 32 7.67 -3.45 -2.55
CA LEU A 32 7.51 -2.73 -3.81
C LEU A 32 8.78 -2.79 -4.68
N ASP A 33 9.95 -2.58 -4.08
CA ASP A 33 11.23 -2.68 -4.80
C ASP A 33 11.49 -4.10 -5.31
N ALA A 34 11.23 -5.12 -4.48
CA ALA A 34 11.32 -6.51 -4.88
C ALA A 34 10.38 -6.83 -6.05
N LEU A 35 9.13 -6.37 -5.98
CA LEU A 35 8.15 -6.54 -7.05
C LEU A 35 8.62 -5.87 -8.36
N LYS A 36 9.19 -4.67 -8.27
CA LYS A 36 9.74 -3.97 -9.43
C LYS A 36 10.87 -4.76 -10.08
N GLN A 37 11.81 -5.27 -9.29
CA GLN A 37 12.93 -6.09 -9.79
C GLN A 37 12.45 -7.40 -10.40
N GLU A 38 11.49 -8.07 -9.76
CA GLU A 38 10.89 -9.30 -10.28
C GLU A 38 10.26 -9.06 -11.65
N MET A 39 9.47 -7.99 -11.81
CA MET A 39 8.84 -7.67 -13.08
C MET A 39 9.85 -7.34 -14.18
N ILE A 40 10.91 -6.59 -13.87
CA ILE A 40 12.01 -6.34 -14.82
C ILE A 40 12.69 -7.66 -15.22
N SER A 41 12.93 -8.56 -14.25
CA SER A 41 13.55 -9.88 -14.51
C SER A 41 12.68 -10.79 -15.40
N GLN A 42 11.36 -10.61 -15.36
CA GLN A 42 10.38 -11.29 -16.23
C GLN A 42 10.27 -10.65 -17.62
N GLY A 43 11.06 -9.60 -17.90
CA GLY A 43 11.07 -8.90 -19.18
C GLY A 43 9.98 -7.83 -19.32
N VAL A 44 9.36 -7.39 -18.22
CA VAL A 44 8.38 -6.29 -18.27
C VAL A 44 9.10 -4.95 -18.39
N ASP A 45 8.89 -4.27 -19.52
CA ASP A 45 9.38 -2.92 -19.75
C ASP A 45 8.45 -1.88 -19.10
N LEU A 46 8.89 -1.36 -17.95
CA LEU A 46 8.18 -0.35 -17.15
C LEU A 46 8.14 1.05 -17.78
N ASP A 47 8.86 1.30 -18.86
CA ASP A 47 8.78 2.58 -19.59
C ASP A 47 7.62 2.60 -20.58
N THR A 48 7.15 1.42 -21.00
CA THR A 48 5.99 1.28 -21.88
C THR A 48 4.68 1.49 -21.12
N ARG A 49 3.63 1.92 -21.86
CA ARG A 49 2.27 2.03 -21.30
C ARG A 49 1.77 0.68 -20.77
N GLU A 50 2.12 -0.42 -21.43
CA GLU A 50 1.66 -1.75 -21.06
C GLU A 50 2.37 -2.26 -19.80
N GLY A 51 3.70 -2.12 -19.71
CA GLY A 51 4.42 -2.48 -18.49
C GLY A 51 4.00 -1.65 -17.28
N LYS A 52 3.70 -0.35 -17.46
CA LYS A 52 3.12 0.48 -16.39
C LYS A 52 1.77 -0.06 -15.91
N LYS A 53 0.89 -0.49 -16.82
CA LYS A 53 -0.40 -1.10 -16.43
C LYS A 53 -0.19 -2.39 -15.67
N GLN A 54 0.69 -3.26 -16.15
CA GLN A 54 1.01 -4.52 -15.47
C GLN A 54 1.57 -4.26 -14.07
N PHE A 55 2.43 -3.26 -13.92
CA PHE A 55 2.99 -2.86 -12.63
C PHE A 55 1.92 -2.37 -11.67
N ILE A 56 1.01 -1.50 -12.13
CA ILE A 56 -0.13 -1.04 -11.32
C ILE A 56 -1.00 -2.21 -10.85
N LEU A 57 -1.27 -3.20 -11.72
CA LEU A 57 -2.03 -4.40 -11.35
C LEU A 57 -1.29 -5.24 -10.31
N ALA A 58 0.02 -5.37 -10.44
CA ALA A 58 0.85 -6.10 -9.49
C ALA A 58 0.91 -5.40 -8.12
N VAL A 59 1.06 -4.07 -8.11
CA VAL A 59 0.98 -3.25 -6.88
C VAL A 59 -0.38 -3.38 -6.21
N ARG A 60 -1.48 -3.41 -6.96
CA ARG A 60 -2.82 -3.65 -6.37
C ARG A 60 -2.91 -5.01 -5.67
N LYS A 61 -2.32 -6.05 -6.25
CA LYS A 61 -2.25 -7.39 -5.62
C LYS A 61 -1.37 -7.37 -4.37
N LEU A 62 -0.25 -6.64 -4.41
CA LEU A 62 0.62 -6.44 -3.24
C LEU A 62 -0.16 -5.75 -2.11
N ASN A 63 -0.85 -4.66 -2.41
CA ASN A 63 -1.65 -3.90 -1.44
C ASN A 63 -2.76 -4.74 -0.83
N ALA A 64 -3.42 -5.59 -1.63
CA ALA A 64 -4.41 -6.52 -1.11
C ALA A 64 -3.78 -7.49 -0.10
N ARG A 65 -2.60 -8.06 -0.38
CA ARG A 65 -1.90 -8.95 0.57
C ARG A 65 -1.55 -8.23 1.87
N PHE A 66 -0.91 -7.06 1.79
CA PHE A 66 -0.57 -6.26 2.98
C PHE A 66 -1.81 -5.84 3.77
N GLY A 67 -2.88 -5.42 3.10
CA GLY A 67 -4.16 -5.13 3.75
C GLY A 67 -4.75 -6.36 4.45
N THR A 68 -4.67 -7.54 3.83
CA THR A 68 -5.17 -8.79 4.41
C THR A 68 -4.33 -9.26 5.60
N GLU A 69 -3.01 -9.01 5.58
CA GLU A 69 -2.11 -9.32 6.70
C GLU A 69 -2.29 -8.34 7.88
N LEU A 70 -2.46 -7.04 7.61
CA LEU A 70 -2.83 -6.04 8.62
C LEU A 70 -4.16 -6.37 9.32
N HIS A 71 -5.15 -6.91 8.58
CA HIS A 71 -6.42 -7.34 9.16
C HIS A 71 -6.34 -8.62 10.01
N LYS A 72 -5.25 -9.41 9.92
CA LYS A 72 -5.05 -10.59 10.77
C LYS A 72 -4.35 -10.27 12.09
N GLU A 73 -3.63 -9.15 12.16
CA GLU A 73 -2.92 -8.72 13.36
C GLU A 73 -3.73 -7.74 14.23
N LEU A 74 -4.88 -7.27 13.73
CA LEU A 74 -5.83 -6.50 14.54
C LEU A 74 -6.78 -7.45 15.29
N PRO A 75 -6.84 -7.38 16.64
CA PRO A 75 -7.71 -8.23 17.47
C PRO A 75 -9.20 -7.99 17.27
#